data_AF-A0A1G2JNR3-F1
#
_entry.id   AF-A0A1G2JNR3-F1
#
_cell.length_a   1.000
_cell.length_b   1.000
_cell.length_c   1.000
_cell.angle_alpha   90.00
_cell.angle_beta   90.00
_cell.angle_gamma   90.00
#
_symmetry.space_group_name_H-M   'P 1'
#
loop_
_entity.id
_entity.type
_entity.pdbx_description
1 polymer ?
#
loop_
_entity_poly.entity_id
_entity_poly.type
_entity_poly.pdbx_seq_one_letter_code
_entity_poly.pdbx_strand_id
1 'polypeptide(L)'
;MYRQGMNITHMHVFVNGEGREFEFNVLDVEEHPTEAQLKTACEIYLNLESGLLRNFQVEGYEASGLVVLRPDSVLGKEDEYTVRARIFDSLINCPHREMGDVLALHELMCEEDPEFYAHMAVWAMKNTKVRDHKEAFLTVLFGSKHALLRDTAFAMIQDFPAYQVARIRSHMAGAWKALEIRVKKDSSAPEKKRAVELKLLKKALIEVHEANGDLTNILDKVRTFFKLNKDVQVRTRFYRQKGKNKEGAWTKFNRVKIEAFQKGLRKKAPKDMKEAVRVFLKRLEGSKSFDYVCVRQFNALKDLYASFHIAPSTLADLVLFKDTPPEGTMRYEMKAIAKLRDPLEWATRVVAADIPFSIAAGLSPIKLTPVHLVALINQMSAQELLNNLGALEERGAMENAEVKTLINTKLKKAKTSDKVDALKAQKAVQVLGEKLSSDVVENLTQVTDAQVSRTVAIKRRTILAIDASSSMDQAIGVGKELGAIIAPSCKSDFACVSFNDMAREHKVTDPDKKSS
;
A
#
# COMPACT_ATOMS: atom_id res chain seq x y z
N MET A 1 -63.07 -16.06 31.55
CA MET A 1 -63.42 -17.23 30.72
C MET A 1 -62.13 -17.87 30.25
N TYR A 2 -61.72 -18.96 30.91
CA TYR A 2 -60.69 -19.86 30.42
C TYR A 2 -61.17 -20.43 29.08
N ARG A 3 -60.53 -20.07 27.96
CA ARG A 3 -60.56 -20.90 26.76
C ARG A 3 -59.26 -21.69 26.74
N GLN A 4 -59.39 -22.96 27.15
CA GLN A 4 -58.44 -24.00 26.80
C GLN A 4 -58.41 -24.12 25.27
N GLY A 5 -57.20 -24.03 24.74
CA GLY A 5 -56.85 -24.24 23.34
C GLY A 5 -55.32 -24.32 23.30
N MET A 6 -54.77 -25.35 23.94
CA MET A 6 -53.35 -25.68 23.80
C MET A 6 -53.15 -26.25 22.40
N ASN A 7 -52.44 -25.52 21.56
CA ASN A 7 -51.64 -26.09 20.49
C ASN A 7 -50.23 -25.50 20.64
N ILE A 8 -49.40 -26.19 21.43
CA ILE A 8 -47.98 -25.88 21.52
C ILE A 8 -47.32 -26.57 20.32
N THR A 9 -47.16 -25.84 19.22
CA THR A 9 -46.34 -26.32 18.10
C THR A 9 -44.88 -26.18 18.52
N HIS A 10 -44.26 -27.30 18.90
CA HIS A 10 -42.84 -27.34 19.21
C HIS A 10 -42.07 -27.07 17.92
N MET A 11 -41.34 -25.96 17.86
CA MET A 11 -40.55 -25.58 16.69
C MET A 11 -39.07 -25.71 17.03
N HIS A 12 -38.40 -26.70 16.44
CA HIS A 12 -36.97 -26.88 16.62
C HIS A 12 -36.23 -25.98 15.62
N VAL A 13 -35.38 -25.09 16.13
CA VAL A 13 -34.56 -24.21 15.30
C VAL A 13 -33.10 -24.66 15.42
N PHE A 14 -32.57 -25.18 14.32
CA PHE A 14 -31.17 -25.59 14.24
C PHE A 14 -30.34 -24.46 13.63
N VAL A 15 -29.32 -24.01 14.37
CA VAL A 15 -28.32 -23.08 13.87
C VAL A 15 -26.98 -23.80 13.89
N ASN A 16 -26.36 -23.97 12.72
CA ASN A 16 -25.04 -24.61 12.56
C ASN A 16 -24.90 -26.04 13.14
N GLY A 17 -25.99 -26.82 13.19
CA GLY A 17 -25.94 -28.23 13.61
C GLY A 17 -25.89 -28.46 15.12
N GLU A 18 -25.83 -27.40 15.93
CA GLU A 18 -26.09 -27.49 17.37
C GLU A 18 -27.59 -27.28 17.60
N GLY A 19 -28.29 -28.35 17.99
CA GLY A 19 -29.70 -28.27 18.34
C GLY A 19 -29.88 -27.50 19.65
N ARG A 20 -30.51 -26.33 19.58
CA ARG A 20 -31.07 -25.67 20.76
C ARG A 20 -32.58 -25.69 20.66
N GLU A 21 -33.24 -26.22 21.69
CA GLU A 21 -34.68 -26.20 21.78
C GLU A 21 -35.12 -24.82 22.29
N PHE A 22 -36.02 -24.20 21.54
CA PHE A 22 -36.68 -22.97 21.95
C PHE A 22 -38.17 -23.25 22.02
N GLU A 23 -38.76 -23.01 23.18
CA GLU A 23 -40.18 -23.21 23.40
C GLU A 23 -40.90 -21.87 23.16
N PHE A 24 -41.66 -21.80 22.07
CA PHE A 24 -42.39 -20.58 21.71
C PHE A 24 -43.84 -20.68 22.15
N ASN A 25 -44.31 -19.67 22.88
CA ASN A 25 -45.74 -19.41 23.03
C ASN A 25 -46.16 -18.37 22.00
N VAL A 26 -46.53 -18.82 20.80
CA VAL A 26 -47.07 -17.91 19.79
C VAL A 26 -48.56 -17.73 20.07
N LEU A 27 -48.94 -16.57 20.58
CA LEU A 27 -50.34 -16.19 20.72
C LEU A 27 -50.88 -15.82 19.33
N ASP A 28 -51.96 -16.47 18.92
CA ASP A 28 -52.69 -16.29 17.66
C ASP A 28 -51.93 -16.65 16.38
N VAL A 29 -51.71 -17.95 16.19
CA VAL A 29 -51.41 -18.51 14.86
C VAL A 29 -52.51 -19.49 14.50
N GLU A 30 -53.06 -19.36 13.30
CA GLU A 30 -54.02 -20.33 12.75
C GLU A 30 -53.42 -21.75 12.76
N GLU A 31 -54.26 -22.80 12.81
CA GLU A 31 -53.83 -24.21 12.95
C GLU A 31 -52.76 -24.66 11.92
N HIS A 32 -52.60 -23.92 10.81
CA HIS A 32 -51.56 -24.12 9.80
C HIS A 32 -50.96 -22.78 9.33
N PRO A 33 -49.92 -22.24 9.99
CA PRO A 33 -49.29 -21.01 9.52
C PRO A 33 -48.66 -21.16 8.14
N THR A 34 -48.75 -20.11 7.35
CA THR A 34 -48.01 -20.01 6.09
C THR A 34 -46.51 -19.75 6.35
N GLU A 35 -45.65 -20.17 5.43
CA GLU A 35 -44.19 -19.97 5.50
C GLU A 35 -43.80 -18.50 5.76
N ALA A 36 -44.56 -17.56 5.18
CA ALA A 36 -44.35 -16.12 5.38
C ALA A 36 -44.66 -15.66 6.82
N GLN A 37 -45.67 -16.23 7.47
CA GLN A 37 -46.03 -15.92 8.86
C GLN A 37 -45.00 -16.46 9.84
N LEU A 38 -44.50 -17.68 9.63
CA LEU A 38 -43.41 -18.26 10.42
C LEU A 38 -42.11 -17.47 10.26
N LYS A 39 -41.78 -17.07 9.03
CA LYS A 39 -40.60 -16.23 8.75
C LYS A 39 -40.66 -14.90 9.50
N THR A 40 -41.82 -14.24 9.46
CA THR A 40 -42.04 -12.96 10.15
C THR A 40 -41.95 -13.11 11.67
N ALA A 41 -42.52 -14.18 12.23
CA ALA A 41 -42.43 -14.46 13.67
C ALA A 41 -40.98 -14.74 14.12
N CYS A 42 -40.21 -15.52 13.35
CA CYS A 42 -38.79 -15.78 13.61
C CYS A 42 -37.94 -14.50 13.52
N GLU A 43 -38.17 -13.65 12.51
CA GLU A 43 -37.50 -12.37 12.36
C GLU A 43 -37.77 -11.41 13.51
N ILE A 44 -39.01 -11.33 14.00
CA ILE A 44 -39.37 -10.48 15.14
C ILE A 44 -38.70 -10.97 16.42
N TYR A 45 -38.73 -12.28 16.71
CA TYR A 45 -38.21 -12.83 17.95
C TYR A 45 -36.67 -12.82 18.02
N LEU A 46 -35.99 -13.21 16.94
CA LEU A 46 -34.52 -13.22 16.89
C LEU A 46 -33.93 -11.80 16.96
N ASN A 47 -34.65 -10.79 16.45
CA ASN A 47 -34.28 -9.38 16.63
C ASN A 47 -34.52 -8.86 18.06
N LEU A 48 -35.51 -9.39 18.78
CA LEU A 48 -35.90 -8.91 20.12
C LEU A 48 -35.02 -9.46 21.25
N GLU A 49 -34.65 -10.74 21.23
CA GLU A 49 -33.90 -11.35 22.35
C GLU A 49 -32.37 -11.39 22.17
N SER A 50 -31.88 -11.52 20.93
CA SER A 50 -30.46 -11.87 20.73
C SER A 50 -29.57 -10.73 20.24
N GLY A 51 -30.13 -9.72 19.55
CA GLY A 51 -29.33 -8.67 18.88
C GLY A 51 -28.29 -9.19 17.88
N LEU A 52 -28.26 -10.51 17.62
CA LEU A 52 -27.13 -11.26 17.05
C LEU A 52 -27.36 -11.64 15.58
N LEU A 53 -28.58 -11.57 15.07
CA LEU A 53 -28.91 -12.12 13.75
C LEU A 53 -29.66 -11.10 12.91
N ARG A 54 -28.91 -10.36 12.07
CA ARG A 54 -29.47 -9.62 10.94
C ARG A 54 -29.21 -10.43 9.66
N ASN A 55 -30.27 -10.72 8.91
CA ASN A 55 -30.30 -11.33 7.57
C ASN A 55 -30.11 -12.86 7.52
N PHE A 56 -31.22 -13.58 7.34
CA PHE A 56 -31.24 -15.04 7.10
C PHE A 56 -32.30 -15.41 6.06
N GLN A 57 -32.07 -16.52 5.36
CA GLN A 57 -33.01 -17.20 4.48
C GLN A 57 -33.49 -18.50 5.11
N VAL A 58 -34.76 -18.82 4.89
CA VAL A 58 -35.35 -20.12 5.22
C VAL A 58 -35.03 -21.07 4.07
N GLU A 59 -34.34 -22.18 4.33
CA GLU A 59 -33.99 -23.16 3.30
C GLU A 59 -35.03 -24.28 3.14
N GLY A 60 -35.93 -24.46 4.10
CA GLY A 60 -37.02 -25.42 3.99
C GLY A 60 -37.84 -25.59 5.27
N TYR A 61 -39.03 -26.16 5.11
CA TYR A 61 -39.97 -26.53 6.16
C TYR A 61 -40.36 -28.01 6.03
N GLU A 62 -40.24 -28.78 7.11
CA GLU A 62 -40.81 -30.13 7.18
C GLU A 62 -42.12 -30.12 7.98
N ALA A 63 -43.05 -31.03 7.63
CA ALA A 63 -44.36 -31.17 8.27
C ALA A 63 -44.30 -31.48 9.78
N SER A 64 -43.11 -31.75 10.32
CA SER A 64 -42.79 -31.94 11.74
C SER A 64 -42.61 -30.63 12.51
N GLY A 65 -42.71 -29.46 11.88
CA GLY A 65 -42.49 -28.15 12.53
C GLY A 65 -41.02 -27.71 12.56
N LEU A 66 -40.15 -28.32 11.75
CA LEU A 66 -38.73 -28.01 11.67
C LEU A 66 -38.50 -26.87 10.66
N VAL A 67 -37.88 -25.77 11.10
CA VAL A 67 -37.50 -24.64 10.23
C VAL A 67 -35.97 -24.53 10.21
N VAL A 68 -35.37 -24.70 9.03
CA VAL A 68 -33.92 -24.58 8.83
C VAL A 68 -33.60 -23.20 8.26
N LEU A 69 -32.81 -22.41 8.99
CA LEU A 69 -32.37 -21.08 8.59
C LEU A 69 -30.89 -21.09 8.17
N ARG A 70 -30.56 -20.48 7.02
CA ARG A 70 -29.17 -20.14 6.63
C ARG A 70 -28.96 -18.64 6.53
N PRO A 71 -27.86 -18.08 7.05
CA PRO A 71 -27.53 -16.66 6.87
C PRO A 71 -27.30 -16.30 5.41
N ASP A 72 -27.78 -15.12 5.00
CA ASP A 72 -27.69 -14.67 3.62
C ASP A 72 -26.36 -13.93 3.37
N SER A 73 -25.41 -14.65 2.76
CA SER A 73 -24.22 -14.18 2.04
C SER A 73 -22.92 -13.81 2.82
N VAL A 74 -21.86 -14.52 2.40
CA VAL A 74 -20.41 -14.18 2.43
C VAL A 74 -19.67 -14.12 3.78
N LEU A 75 -19.73 -15.19 4.58
CA LEU A 75 -18.64 -15.60 5.46
C LEU A 75 -18.64 -17.13 5.52
N GLY A 76 -18.12 -17.77 4.46
CA GLY A 76 -18.03 -19.22 4.39
C GLY A 76 -16.87 -19.74 5.24
N LYS A 77 -17.15 -20.70 6.13
CA LYS A 77 -16.16 -21.56 6.81
C LYS A 77 -15.04 -20.84 7.60
N GLU A 78 -15.35 -19.82 8.38
CA GLU A 78 -14.41 -19.26 9.34
C GLU A 78 -15.14 -18.97 10.65
N ASP A 79 -14.94 -19.78 11.69
CA ASP A 79 -15.18 -19.34 13.08
C ASP A 79 -14.45 -20.25 14.08
N GLU A 80 -13.17 -20.53 13.81
CA GLU A 80 -12.21 -20.77 14.89
C GLU A 80 -10.94 -19.90 14.74
N TYR A 81 -10.98 -18.89 13.87
CA TYR A 81 -9.90 -17.93 13.74
C TYR A 81 -10.22 -16.68 14.57
N THR A 82 -9.72 -16.66 15.80
CA THR A 82 -9.74 -15.48 16.67
C THR A 82 -9.27 -14.22 15.90
N VAL A 83 -9.75 -13.02 16.26
CA VAL A 83 -9.31 -11.76 15.61
C VAL A 83 -7.79 -11.59 15.67
N ARG A 84 -7.15 -12.15 16.71
CA ARG A 84 -5.69 -12.29 16.81
C ARG A 84 -5.07 -13.06 15.63
N ALA A 85 -5.66 -14.16 15.21
CA ALA A 85 -5.13 -14.93 14.09
C ALA A 85 -5.34 -14.20 12.75
N ARG A 86 -6.52 -13.60 12.56
CA ARG A 86 -6.82 -12.78 11.37
C ARG A 86 -5.85 -11.61 11.21
N ILE A 87 -5.49 -10.94 12.31
CA ILE A 87 -4.50 -9.85 12.24
C ILE A 87 -3.10 -10.37 11.91
N PHE A 88 -2.70 -11.55 12.40
CA PHE A 88 -1.43 -12.18 11.98
C PHE A 88 -1.43 -12.55 10.50
N ASP A 89 -2.50 -13.14 9.99
CA ASP A 89 -2.64 -13.45 8.56
C ASP A 89 -2.60 -12.18 7.72
N SER A 90 -3.20 -11.10 8.21
CA SER A 90 -3.12 -9.81 7.54
C SER A 90 -1.67 -9.31 7.44
N LEU A 91 -0.83 -9.50 8.47
CA LEU A 91 0.57 -9.06 8.47
C LEU A 91 1.43 -9.80 7.43
N ILE A 92 1.06 -11.03 7.08
CA ILE A 92 1.71 -11.82 6.04
C ILE A 92 1.35 -11.26 4.67
N ASN A 93 0.13 -10.74 4.53
CA ASN A 93 -0.38 -10.18 3.29
C ASN A 93 0.03 -8.70 3.14
N CYS A 94 0.36 -8.28 1.91
CA CYS A 94 0.66 -6.88 1.62
C CYS A 94 -0.59 -6.21 1.03
N PRO A 95 -1.26 -5.29 1.75
CA PRO A 95 -2.52 -4.70 1.29
C PRO A 95 -2.37 -3.74 0.11
N HIS A 96 -1.17 -3.57 -0.46
CA HIS A 96 -0.90 -2.74 -1.65
C HIS A 96 -1.56 -1.34 -1.63
N ARG A 97 -1.68 -0.71 -0.45
CA ARG A 97 -2.34 0.58 -0.18
C ARG A 97 -3.87 0.59 -0.17
N GLU A 98 -4.50 -0.58 -0.18
CA GLU A 98 -5.93 -0.78 0.10
C GLU A 98 -6.13 -0.85 1.61
N MET A 99 -6.09 0.32 2.24
CA MET A 99 -6.11 0.44 3.70
C MET A 99 -7.50 0.27 4.32
N GLY A 100 -8.57 0.18 3.53
CA GLY A 100 -9.95 0.14 4.05
C GLY A 100 -10.18 -1.07 4.96
N ASP A 101 -10.04 -2.27 4.40
CA ASP A 101 -10.29 -3.52 5.11
C ASP A 101 -9.24 -3.76 6.21
N VAL A 102 -7.99 -3.36 5.95
CA VAL A 102 -6.92 -3.43 6.94
C VAL A 102 -7.23 -2.55 8.15
N LEU A 103 -7.64 -1.30 7.95
CA LEU A 103 -7.98 -0.42 9.06
C LEU A 103 -9.18 -0.95 9.85
N ALA A 104 -10.19 -1.51 9.17
CA ALA A 104 -11.35 -2.10 9.85
C ALA A 104 -10.95 -3.29 10.75
N LEU A 105 -10.11 -4.20 10.25
CA LEU A 105 -9.58 -5.32 11.04
C LEU A 105 -8.72 -4.83 12.22
N HIS A 106 -7.88 -3.82 11.98
CA HIS A 106 -7.05 -3.21 13.02
C HIS A 106 -7.90 -2.48 14.08
N GLU A 107 -9.01 -1.81 13.71
CA GLU A 107 -9.97 -1.22 14.64
C GLU A 107 -10.64 -2.28 15.50
N LEU A 108 -11.16 -3.35 14.86
CA LEU A 108 -11.77 -4.48 15.57
C LEU A 108 -10.81 -5.08 16.60
N MET A 109 -9.56 -5.34 16.20
CA MET A 109 -8.56 -5.90 17.12
C MET A 109 -8.22 -4.95 18.28
N CYS A 110 -8.16 -3.64 18.01
CA CYS A 110 -7.92 -2.65 19.05
C CYS A 110 -9.09 -2.49 20.01
N GLU A 111 -10.33 -2.78 19.58
CA GLU A 111 -11.53 -2.74 20.42
C GLU A 111 -11.68 -4.02 21.25
N GLU A 112 -11.42 -5.19 20.68
CA GLU A 112 -11.51 -6.47 21.39
C GLU A 112 -10.38 -6.69 22.39
N ASP A 113 -9.14 -6.35 22.02
CA ASP A 113 -7.97 -6.60 22.86
C ASP A 113 -6.93 -5.47 22.74
N PRO A 114 -7.18 -4.33 23.43
CA PRO A 114 -6.38 -3.12 23.32
C PRO A 114 -4.91 -3.32 23.76
N GLU A 115 -4.69 -4.15 24.79
CA GLU A 115 -3.35 -4.38 25.35
C GLU A 115 -2.49 -5.22 24.41
N PHE A 116 -3.03 -6.35 23.92
CA PHE A 116 -2.34 -7.15 22.91
C PHE A 116 -2.06 -6.32 21.67
N TYR A 117 -3.04 -5.54 21.21
CA TYR A 117 -2.88 -4.70 20.02
C TYR A 117 -1.73 -3.70 20.16
N ALA A 118 -1.57 -3.07 21.34
CA ALA A 118 -0.47 -2.17 21.64
C ALA A 118 0.89 -2.87 21.58
N HIS A 119 1.02 -4.03 22.24
CA HIS A 119 2.22 -4.83 22.25
C HIS A 119 2.58 -5.32 20.84
N MET A 120 1.59 -5.77 20.09
CA MET A 120 1.76 -6.19 18.70
C MET A 120 2.17 -5.02 17.81
N ALA A 121 1.63 -3.81 18.01
CA ALA A 121 2.04 -2.63 17.26
C ALA A 121 3.53 -2.34 17.48
N VAL A 122 3.98 -2.31 18.74
CA VAL A 122 5.39 -2.10 19.10
C VAL A 122 6.29 -3.20 18.52
N TRP A 123 5.86 -4.45 18.61
CA TRP A 123 6.57 -5.58 18.01
C TRP A 123 6.65 -5.42 16.48
N ALA A 124 5.55 -5.05 15.83
CA ALA A 124 5.48 -4.88 14.39
C ALA A 124 6.39 -3.76 13.90
N MET A 125 6.51 -2.65 14.64
CA MET A 125 7.43 -1.56 14.28
C MET A 125 8.87 -2.04 14.11
N LYS A 126 9.30 -3.01 14.92
CA LYS A 126 10.66 -3.56 14.90
C LYS A 126 10.81 -4.72 13.92
N ASN A 127 9.81 -5.59 13.82
CA ASN A 127 9.96 -6.89 13.16
C ASN A 127 9.32 -6.97 11.76
N THR A 128 8.33 -6.13 11.44
CA THR A 128 7.69 -6.19 10.13
C THR A 128 8.40 -5.29 9.12
N LYS A 129 8.47 -5.75 7.86
CA LYS A 129 8.88 -4.91 6.72
C LYS A 129 7.69 -4.28 5.99
N VAL A 130 6.47 -4.74 6.27
CA VAL A 130 5.25 -4.28 5.60
C VAL A 130 4.84 -2.92 6.15
N ARG A 131 5.12 -1.89 5.33
CA ARG A 131 4.88 -0.48 5.69
C ARG A 131 3.42 -0.19 6.02
N ASP A 132 2.51 -0.74 5.24
CA ASP A 132 1.10 -0.39 5.30
C ASP A 132 0.51 -0.76 6.67
N HIS A 133 0.90 -1.91 7.27
CA HIS A 133 0.50 -2.24 8.64
C HIS A 133 1.08 -1.30 9.69
N LYS A 134 2.32 -0.82 9.53
CA LYS A 134 2.89 0.19 10.43
C LYS A 134 2.08 1.49 10.39
N GLU A 135 1.66 1.89 9.19
CA GLU A 135 0.76 3.03 9.01
C GLU A 135 -0.63 2.75 9.64
N ALA A 136 -1.16 1.53 9.51
CA ALA A 136 -2.45 1.11 10.09
C ALA A 136 -2.44 1.14 11.62
N PHE A 137 -1.43 0.53 12.25
CA PHE A 137 -1.27 0.52 13.71
C PHE A 137 -1.30 1.93 14.29
N LEU A 138 -0.48 2.84 13.76
CA LEU A 138 -0.48 4.22 14.25
C LEU A 138 -1.81 4.94 14.00
N THR A 139 -2.44 4.70 12.85
CA THR A 139 -3.74 5.30 12.55
C THR A 139 -4.79 4.86 13.58
N VAL A 140 -4.89 3.58 13.89
CA VAL A 140 -5.87 3.08 14.87
C VAL A 140 -5.50 3.48 16.29
N LEU A 141 -4.24 3.40 16.69
CA LEU A 141 -3.81 3.79 18.04
C LEU A 141 -4.09 5.27 18.33
N PHE A 142 -3.80 6.19 17.40
CA PHE A 142 -4.19 7.60 17.58
C PHE A 142 -5.71 7.79 17.63
N GLY A 143 -6.46 6.94 16.93
CA GLY A 143 -7.92 6.95 16.91
C GLY A 143 -8.57 6.30 18.13
N SER A 144 -7.79 5.64 18.98
CA SER A 144 -8.27 4.87 20.13
C SER A 144 -8.87 5.76 21.22
N LYS A 145 -9.86 5.22 21.94
CA LYS A 145 -10.48 5.85 23.12
C LYS A 145 -9.52 5.83 24.31
N HIS A 146 -8.59 4.88 24.38
CA HIS A 146 -7.64 4.71 25.49
C HIS A 146 -6.46 5.68 25.38
N ALA A 147 -6.22 6.47 26.42
CA ALA A 147 -5.13 7.46 26.45
C ALA A 147 -3.74 6.81 26.30
N LEU A 148 -3.49 5.72 27.02
CA LEU A 148 -2.21 4.98 26.96
C LEU A 148 -1.86 4.50 25.54
N LEU A 149 -2.87 4.12 24.74
CA LEU A 149 -2.67 3.72 23.34
C LEU A 149 -2.28 4.91 22.46
N ARG A 150 -2.86 6.10 22.72
CA ARG A 150 -2.49 7.33 22.01
C ARG A 150 -1.07 7.78 22.38
N ASP A 151 -0.67 7.64 23.64
CA ASP A 151 0.71 7.92 24.08
C ASP A 151 1.72 6.96 23.44
N THR A 152 1.35 5.68 23.33
CA THR A 152 2.13 4.69 22.59
C THR A 152 2.31 5.12 21.12
N ALA A 153 1.24 5.58 20.46
CA ALA A 153 1.32 6.10 19.10
C ALA A 153 2.19 7.35 19.00
N PHE A 154 2.08 8.26 19.98
CA PHE A 154 2.87 9.49 20.09
C PHE A 154 4.37 9.19 20.10
N ALA A 155 4.80 8.20 20.89
CA ALA A 155 6.20 7.79 20.96
C ALA A 155 6.67 7.17 19.63
N MET A 156 5.89 6.23 19.08
CA MET A 156 6.27 5.49 17.88
C MET A 156 6.33 6.34 16.62
N ILE A 157 5.43 7.32 16.44
CA ILE A 157 5.40 8.14 15.22
C ILE A 157 6.66 8.99 15.05
N GLN A 158 7.42 9.22 16.13
CA GLN A 158 8.65 9.99 16.05
C GLN A 158 9.62 9.32 15.07
N ASP A 159 9.74 8.00 15.07
CA ASP A 159 10.75 7.30 14.26
C ASP A 159 10.34 7.11 12.79
N PHE A 160 9.19 7.65 12.40
CA PHE A 160 8.66 7.51 11.05
C PHE A 160 9.22 8.57 10.08
N PRO A 161 9.48 8.20 8.82
CA PRO A 161 9.72 9.17 7.76
C PRO A 161 8.52 10.12 7.57
N ALA A 162 8.78 11.39 7.27
CA ALA A 162 7.73 12.41 7.10
C ALA A 162 6.63 12.03 6.10
N TYR A 163 6.97 11.32 5.02
CA TYR A 163 5.98 10.84 4.05
C TYR A 163 5.02 9.80 4.62
N GLN A 164 5.46 8.98 5.59
CA GLN A 164 4.59 8.02 6.27
C GLN A 164 3.73 8.75 7.30
N VAL A 165 4.29 9.71 8.04
CA VAL A 165 3.53 10.57 8.96
C VAL A 165 2.39 11.30 8.22
N ALA A 166 2.66 11.85 7.03
CA ALA A 166 1.64 12.47 6.18
C ALA A 166 0.55 11.49 5.71
N ARG A 167 0.92 10.23 5.46
CA ARG A 167 -0.04 9.17 5.11
C ARG A 167 -0.90 8.75 6.28
N ILE A 168 -0.32 8.55 7.46
CA ILE A 168 -1.08 8.28 8.69
C ILE A 168 -2.10 9.39 8.92
N ARG A 169 -1.70 10.65 8.72
CA ARG A 169 -2.63 11.79 8.79
C ARG A 169 -3.75 11.67 7.77
N SER A 170 -3.42 11.25 6.55
CA SER A 170 -4.38 11.06 5.46
C SER A 170 -5.36 9.91 5.74
N HIS A 171 -4.88 8.80 6.31
CA HIS A 171 -5.73 7.68 6.73
C HIS A 171 -6.64 8.08 7.88
N MET A 172 -6.16 8.93 8.79
CA MET A 172 -6.91 9.43 9.93
C MET A 172 -8.01 10.43 9.53
N ALA A 173 -7.66 11.53 8.84
CA ALA A 173 -8.56 12.65 8.59
C ALA A 173 -9.13 12.69 7.17
N GLY A 174 -8.71 11.76 6.32
CA GLY A 174 -9.00 11.76 4.90
C GLY A 174 -8.02 12.62 4.10
N ALA A 175 -8.03 12.43 2.79
CA ALA A 175 -7.18 13.17 1.86
C ALA A 175 -7.81 13.28 0.48
N TRP A 176 -7.43 14.34 -0.22
CA TRP A 176 -7.79 14.53 -1.62
C TRP A 176 -6.87 13.69 -2.51
N LYS A 177 -7.42 12.68 -3.17
CA LYS A 177 -6.68 11.82 -4.10
C LYS A 177 -6.95 12.23 -5.54
N ALA A 178 -5.90 12.28 -6.34
CA ALA A 178 -6.01 12.56 -7.76
C ALA A 178 -6.73 11.42 -8.47
N LEU A 179 -7.76 11.75 -9.25
CA LEU A 179 -8.42 10.81 -10.15
C LEU A 179 -7.66 10.81 -11.47
N GLU A 180 -6.90 9.75 -11.71
CA GLU A 180 -6.08 9.58 -12.91
C GLU A 180 -6.22 8.15 -13.43
N ILE A 181 -6.25 8.01 -14.76
CA ILE A 181 -6.10 6.72 -15.43
C ILE A 181 -4.65 6.63 -15.88
N ARG A 182 -3.94 5.62 -15.39
CA ARG A 182 -2.61 5.26 -15.88
C ARG A 182 -2.77 4.22 -16.97
N VAL A 183 -2.59 4.64 -18.23
CA VAL A 183 -2.54 3.73 -19.37
C VAL A 183 -1.10 3.27 -19.54
N LYS A 184 -0.86 1.96 -19.46
CA LYS A 184 0.43 1.37 -19.82
C LYS A 184 0.51 1.21 -21.34
N LYS A 185 1.71 1.05 -21.89
CA LYS A 185 1.93 0.87 -23.35
C LYS A 185 1.09 -0.28 -23.92
N ASP A 186 0.98 -1.36 -23.14
CA ASP A 186 0.28 -2.60 -23.50
C ASP A 186 -1.16 -2.67 -22.94
N SER A 187 -1.70 -1.54 -22.50
CA SER A 187 -3.08 -1.46 -22.03
C SER A 187 -4.08 -1.90 -23.10
N SER A 188 -5.14 -2.56 -22.62
CA SER A 188 -6.25 -3.04 -23.45
C SER A 188 -6.96 -1.89 -24.17
N ALA A 189 -7.63 -2.19 -25.29
CA ALA A 189 -8.39 -1.19 -26.05
C ALA A 189 -9.45 -0.44 -25.19
N PRO A 190 -10.17 -1.10 -24.24
CA PRO A 190 -11.06 -0.41 -23.31
C PRO A 190 -10.37 0.61 -22.40
N GLU A 191 -9.18 0.32 -21.88
CA GLU A 191 -8.43 1.26 -21.03
C GLU A 191 -7.97 2.48 -21.83
N LYS A 192 -7.50 2.27 -23.06
CA LYS A 192 -7.12 3.35 -23.98
C LYS A 192 -8.32 4.25 -24.29
N LYS A 193 -9.49 3.67 -24.54
CA LYS A 193 -10.75 4.41 -24.76
C LYS A 193 -11.14 5.25 -23.54
N ARG A 194 -11.12 4.68 -22.33
CA ARG A 194 -11.42 5.44 -21.09
C ARG A 194 -10.44 6.59 -20.88
N ALA A 195 -9.17 6.44 -21.22
CA ALA A 195 -8.21 7.54 -21.09
C ALA A 195 -8.47 8.69 -22.07
N VAL A 196 -8.93 8.41 -23.28
CA VAL A 196 -9.37 9.43 -24.23
C VAL A 196 -10.59 10.16 -23.69
N GLU A 197 -11.57 9.44 -23.15
CA GLU A 197 -12.76 10.02 -22.53
C GLU A 197 -12.40 10.93 -21.34
N LEU A 198 -11.47 10.50 -20.48
CA LEU A 198 -10.97 11.35 -19.38
C LEU A 198 -10.26 12.61 -19.90
N LYS A 199 -9.52 12.53 -21.01
CA LYS A 199 -8.92 13.72 -21.64
C LYS A 199 -9.98 14.69 -22.14
N LEU A 200 -11.05 14.19 -22.76
CA LEU A 200 -12.18 15.01 -23.21
C LEU A 200 -12.90 15.68 -22.03
N LEU A 201 -13.15 14.94 -20.94
CA LEU A 201 -13.72 15.51 -19.71
C LEU A 201 -12.84 16.62 -19.12
N LYS A 202 -11.52 16.42 -19.09
CA LYS A 202 -10.57 17.44 -18.62
C LYS A 202 -10.57 18.68 -19.52
N LYS A 203 -10.70 18.51 -20.84
CA LYS A 203 -10.81 19.62 -21.79
C LYS A 203 -12.10 20.40 -21.57
N ALA A 204 -13.24 19.72 -21.45
CA ALA A 204 -14.52 20.34 -21.18
C ALA A 204 -14.54 21.11 -19.84
N LEU A 205 -13.89 20.57 -18.80
CA LEU A 205 -13.72 21.28 -17.53
C LEU A 205 -12.97 22.61 -17.70
N ILE A 206 -11.93 22.64 -18.54
CA ILE A 206 -11.17 23.86 -18.82
C ILE A 206 -12.04 24.85 -19.59
N GLU A 207 -12.71 24.40 -20.65
CA GLU A 207 -13.55 25.25 -21.50
C GLU A 207 -14.70 25.91 -20.70
N VAL A 208 -15.40 25.14 -19.85
CA VAL A 208 -16.47 25.70 -18.99
C VAL A 208 -15.90 26.64 -17.93
N HIS A 209 -14.75 26.31 -17.34
CA HIS A 209 -14.12 27.20 -16.35
C HIS A 209 -13.66 28.52 -16.97
N GLU A 210 -13.09 28.50 -18.18
CA GLU A 210 -12.70 29.72 -18.91
C GLU A 210 -13.91 30.58 -19.29
N ALA A 211 -15.06 29.96 -19.52
CA ALA A 211 -16.34 30.65 -19.75
C ALA A 211 -17.04 31.14 -18.45
N ASN A 212 -16.44 30.96 -17.27
CA ASN A 212 -17.07 31.18 -15.96
C ASN A 212 -18.41 30.43 -15.78
N GLY A 213 -18.57 29.28 -16.44
CA GLY A 213 -19.78 28.47 -16.36
C GLY A 213 -19.82 27.55 -15.14
N ASP A 214 -21.01 27.02 -14.85
CA ASP A 214 -21.20 26.04 -13.78
C ASP A 214 -20.57 24.68 -14.13
N LEU A 215 -19.71 24.19 -13.23
CA LEU A 215 -18.99 22.92 -13.39
C LEU A 215 -19.81 21.70 -12.95
N THR A 216 -20.96 21.89 -12.28
CA THR A 216 -21.73 20.82 -11.63
C THR A 216 -22.04 19.66 -12.59
N ASN A 217 -22.56 19.96 -13.78
CA ASN A 217 -22.89 18.95 -14.79
C ASN A 217 -21.68 18.11 -15.24
N ILE A 218 -20.50 18.74 -15.35
CA ILE A 218 -19.29 18.02 -15.76
C ILE A 218 -18.73 17.21 -14.59
N LEU A 219 -18.82 17.73 -13.36
CA LEU A 219 -18.42 16.99 -12.16
C LEU A 219 -19.29 15.75 -11.94
N ASP A 220 -20.57 15.78 -12.29
CA ASP A 220 -21.43 14.58 -12.25
C ASP A 220 -21.03 13.55 -13.30
N LYS A 221 -20.69 13.98 -14.53
CA LYS A 221 -20.10 13.08 -15.53
C LYS A 221 -18.80 12.45 -15.03
N VAL A 222 -17.96 13.22 -14.33
CA VAL A 222 -16.73 12.72 -13.70
C VAL A 222 -17.05 11.68 -12.61
N ARG A 223 -18.06 11.91 -11.76
CA ARG A 223 -18.48 10.92 -10.74
C ARG A 223 -18.92 9.63 -11.39
N THR A 224 -19.79 9.69 -12.40
CA THR A 224 -20.25 8.51 -13.15
C THR A 224 -19.09 7.78 -13.82
N PHE A 225 -18.18 8.53 -14.45
CA PHE A 225 -17.02 7.97 -15.14
C PHE A 225 -16.08 7.17 -14.19
N PHE A 226 -15.88 7.67 -12.97
CA PHE A 226 -15.08 6.99 -11.94
C PHE A 226 -15.90 6.06 -11.03
N LYS A 227 -17.20 5.88 -11.28
CA LYS A 227 -18.12 5.10 -10.43
C LYS A 227 -18.08 5.53 -8.96
N LEU A 228 -18.02 6.83 -8.71
CA LEU A 228 -18.00 7.38 -7.36
C LEU A 228 -19.42 7.48 -6.80
N ASN A 229 -19.60 7.16 -5.52
CA ASN A 229 -20.85 7.43 -4.80
C ASN A 229 -21.15 8.94 -4.83
N LYS A 230 -22.43 9.31 -4.87
CA LYS A 230 -22.87 10.71 -4.95
C LYS A 230 -22.35 11.58 -3.80
N ASP A 231 -22.18 10.99 -2.62
CA ASP A 231 -21.70 11.67 -1.42
C ASP A 231 -20.18 11.94 -1.42
N VAL A 232 -19.45 11.37 -2.39
CA VAL A 232 -18.02 11.64 -2.53
C VAL A 232 -17.83 13.04 -3.06
N GLN A 233 -17.14 13.86 -2.27
CA GLN A 233 -16.75 15.20 -2.67
C GLN A 233 -15.71 15.12 -3.79
N VAL A 234 -15.95 15.83 -4.88
CA VAL A 234 -15.05 15.94 -6.03
C VAL A 234 -14.71 17.41 -6.20
N ARG A 235 -13.44 17.71 -6.46
CA ARG A 235 -12.99 19.07 -6.78
C ARG A 235 -12.04 19.09 -7.96
N THR A 236 -11.91 20.26 -8.57
CA THR A 236 -10.97 20.53 -9.65
C THR A 236 -9.94 21.57 -9.21
N ARG A 237 -8.70 21.36 -9.63
CA ARG A 237 -7.61 22.35 -9.52
C ARG A 237 -7.10 22.67 -10.90
N PHE A 238 -7.20 23.94 -11.27
CA PHE A 238 -6.77 24.45 -12.57
C PHE A 238 -5.37 25.05 -12.46
N TYR A 239 -4.50 24.74 -13.41
CA TYR A 239 -3.13 25.23 -13.45
C TYR A 239 -2.91 26.08 -14.71
N ARG A 240 -2.38 27.28 -14.51
CA ARG A 240 -2.00 28.18 -15.61
C ARG A 240 -0.54 27.97 -15.99
N GLN A 241 -0.26 27.95 -17.27
CA GLN A 241 1.10 28.04 -17.78
C GLN A 241 1.30 29.41 -18.41
N LYS A 242 2.40 30.09 -18.05
CA LYS A 242 2.84 31.30 -18.73
C LYS A 242 3.55 30.92 -20.02
N GLY A 243 3.08 31.46 -21.15
CA GLY A 243 3.73 31.38 -22.45
C GLY A 243 4.08 32.77 -22.98
N LYS A 244 4.97 32.83 -23.97
CA LYS A 244 5.21 34.04 -24.77
C LYS A 244 4.93 33.71 -26.23
N ASN A 245 4.06 34.47 -26.88
CA ASN A 245 3.95 34.50 -28.35
C ASN A 245 4.61 35.79 -28.88
N LYS A 246 4.55 36.02 -30.20
CA LYS A 246 5.10 37.23 -30.85
C LYS A 246 4.40 38.53 -30.41
N GLU A 247 3.24 38.45 -29.75
CA GLU A 247 2.39 39.58 -29.36
C GLU A 247 2.41 39.88 -27.85
N GLY A 248 3.11 39.06 -27.05
CA GLY A 248 3.26 39.30 -25.61
C GLY A 248 3.20 38.03 -24.74
N ALA A 249 3.08 38.24 -23.43
CA ALA A 249 2.90 37.15 -22.47
C ALA A 249 1.41 36.76 -22.41
N TRP A 250 1.11 35.47 -22.55
CA TRP A 250 -0.24 34.94 -22.38
C TRP A 250 -0.28 33.85 -21.31
N THR A 251 -1.44 33.67 -20.69
CA THR A 251 -1.72 32.56 -19.77
C THR A 251 -2.98 31.83 -20.19
N LYS A 252 -2.89 30.54 -20.52
CA LYS A 252 -4.06 29.65 -20.64
C LYS A 252 -3.97 28.53 -19.62
N PHE A 253 -5.11 27.96 -19.28
CA PHE A 253 -5.15 26.74 -18.50
C PHE A 253 -4.74 25.57 -19.39
N ASN A 254 -3.62 24.94 -19.07
CA ASN A 254 -3.11 23.80 -19.85
C ASN A 254 -3.40 22.45 -19.17
N ARG A 255 -3.73 22.49 -17.87
CA ARG A 255 -3.85 21.30 -17.03
C ARG A 255 -4.93 21.52 -15.98
N VAL A 256 -5.84 20.56 -15.91
CA VAL A 256 -6.77 20.40 -14.80
C VAL A 256 -6.47 19.10 -14.06
N LYS A 257 -6.45 19.19 -12.73
CA LYS A 257 -6.38 18.03 -11.84
C LYS A 257 -7.73 17.83 -11.21
N ILE A 258 -8.26 16.63 -11.34
CA ILE A 258 -9.51 16.21 -10.71
C ILE A 258 -9.14 15.42 -9.47
N GLU A 259 -9.76 15.71 -8.33
CA GLU A 259 -9.49 15.04 -7.07
C GLU A 259 -10.80 14.62 -6.40
N ALA A 260 -10.83 13.41 -5.85
CA ALA A 260 -11.90 12.94 -4.97
C ALA A 260 -11.41 12.96 -3.52
N PHE A 261 -12.28 13.33 -2.59
CA PHE A 261 -11.99 13.22 -1.18
C PHE A 261 -12.18 11.77 -0.74
N GLN A 262 -11.10 11.14 -0.29
CA GLN A 262 -11.19 9.88 0.41
C GLN A 262 -11.39 10.16 1.89
N LYS A 263 -12.51 9.67 2.43
CA LYS A 263 -12.82 9.75 3.86
C LYS A 263 -11.78 8.93 4.64
N GLY A 264 -11.26 9.51 5.71
CA GLY A 264 -10.42 8.81 6.67
C GLY A 264 -11.22 8.14 7.77
N LEU A 265 -10.52 7.49 8.69
CA LEU A 265 -11.07 6.84 9.88
C LEU A 265 -11.93 7.78 10.73
N ARG A 266 -11.51 9.05 10.81
CA ARG A 266 -12.14 10.12 11.57
C ARG A 266 -12.40 11.32 10.67
N LYS A 267 -13.30 12.20 11.12
CA LYS A 267 -13.56 13.48 10.43
C LYS A 267 -12.35 14.44 10.52
N LYS A 268 -11.56 14.35 11.59
CA LYS A 268 -10.39 15.19 11.88
C LYS A 268 -9.32 14.37 12.59
N ALA A 269 -8.07 14.78 12.43
CA ALA A 269 -6.97 14.21 13.20
C ALA A 269 -7.07 14.63 14.68
N PRO A 270 -6.80 13.71 15.63
CA PRO A 270 -6.79 14.01 17.06
C PRO A 270 -5.76 15.08 17.46
N LYS A 271 -6.01 15.76 18.59
CA LYS A 271 -5.09 16.76 19.15
C LYS A 271 -3.72 16.14 19.49
N ASP A 272 -3.72 14.92 20.03
CA ASP A 272 -2.50 14.21 20.40
C ASP A 272 -1.62 13.94 19.18
N MET A 273 -2.23 13.64 18.02
CA MET A 273 -1.50 13.50 16.76
C MET A 273 -0.89 14.84 16.31
N LYS A 274 -1.63 15.95 16.45
CA LYS A 274 -1.09 17.30 16.15
C LYS A 274 0.14 17.60 17.02
N GLU A 275 0.07 17.26 18.30
CA GLU A 275 1.21 17.43 19.23
C GLU A 275 2.40 16.57 18.82
N ALA A 276 2.15 15.28 18.53
CA ALA A 276 3.18 14.34 18.11
C ALA A 276 3.89 14.82 16.83
N VAL A 277 3.13 15.32 15.85
CA VAL A 277 3.66 15.86 14.60
C VAL A 277 4.43 17.17 14.84
N ARG A 278 4.00 18.02 15.78
CA ARG A 278 4.75 19.24 16.14
C ARG A 278 6.13 18.87 16.71
N VAL A 279 6.19 17.93 17.65
CA VAL A 279 7.45 17.45 18.24
C VAL A 279 8.33 16.81 17.16
N PHE A 280 7.74 15.97 16.30
CA PHE A 280 8.42 15.35 15.17
C PHE A 280 9.08 16.38 14.24
N LEU A 281 8.32 17.40 13.80
CA LEU A 281 8.81 18.44 12.89
C LEU A 281 9.92 19.27 13.54
N LYS A 282 9.75 19.69 14.81
CA LYS A 282 10.77 20.44 15.54
C LYS A 282 12.08 19.66 15.67
N ARG A 283 11.99 18.37 16.00
CA ARG A 283 13.15 17.48 16.07
C ARG A 283 13.81 17.29 14.70
N LEU A 284 13.00 17.16 13.65
CA LEU A 284 13.49 17.00 12.29
C LEU A 284 14.23 18.24 11.81
N GLU A 285 13.67 19.44 12.04
CA GLU A 285 14.31 20.73 11.72
C GLU A 285 15.67 20.91 12.40
N GLY A 286 15.82 20.44 13.65
CA GLY A 286 17.09 20.47 14.36
C GLY A 286 18.10 19.40 13.93
N SER A 287 17.70 18.48 13.04
CA SER A 287 18.56 17.38 12.59
C SER A 287 19.36 17.74 11.35
N LYS A 288 20.56 17.14 11.21
CA LYS A 288 21.37 17.23 9.97
C LYS A 288 20.66 16.66 8.74
N SER A 289 19.62 15.84 8.94
CA SER A 289 18.86 15.20 7.87
C SER A 289 17.77 16.09 7.28
N PHE A 290 17.46 17.24 7.90
CA PHE A 290 16.35 18.10 7.50
C PHE A 290 16.39 18.45 6.01
N ASP A 291 17.55 18.91 5.55
CA ASP A 291 17.73 19.41 4.19
C ASP A 291 17.52 18.30 3.14
N TYR A 292 18.05 17.11 3.41
CA TYR A 292 17.79 15.92 2.61
C TYR A 292 16.29 15.58 2.54
N VAL A 293 15.58 15.65 3.68
CA VAL A 293 14.14 15.38 3.74
C VAL A 293 13.34 16.47 3.03
N CYS A 294 13.76 17.73 3.09
CA CYS A 294 13.16 18.84 2.35
C CYS A 294 13.20 18.61 0.84
N VAL A 295 14.24 17.94 0.34
CA VAL A 295 14.34 17.59 -1.06
C VAL A 295 13.53 16.35 -1.41
N ARG A 296 13.71 15.24 -0.68
CA ARG A 296 13.03 13.97 -1.03
C ARG A 296 11.55 13.93 -0.70
N GLN A 297 11.13 14.60 0.37
CA GLN A 297 9.79 14.49 0.95
C GLN A 297 9.10 15.84 1.04
N PHE A 298 9.45 16.74 0.11
CA PHE A 298 8.99 18.12 0.03
C PHE A 298 7.48 18.29 0.26
N ASN A 299 6.67 17.57 -0.53
CA ASN A 299 5.21 17.68 -0.47
C ASN A 299 4.62 17.16 0.85
N ALA A 300 5.24 16.12 1.43
CA ALA A 300 4.77 15.55 2.70
C ALA A 300 5.00 16.54 3.85
N LEU A 301 6.17 17.20 3.89
CA LEU A 301 6.44 18.23 4.89
C LEU A 301 5.45 19.40 4.77
N LYS A 302 5.25 19.93 3.56
CA LYS A 302 4.26 21.00 3.34
C LYS A 302 2.86 20.59 3.78
N ASP A 303 2.46 19.37 3.47
CA ASP A 303 1.16 18.85 3.89
C ASP A 303 1.05 18.77 5.41
N LEU A 304 2.09 18.32 6.11
CA LEU A 304 2.09 18.25 7.58
C LEU A 304 1.97 19.62 8.24
N TYR A 305 2.78 20.60 7.83
CA TYR A 305 2.70 21.97 8.34
C TYR A 305 1.32 22.59 8.07
N ALA A 306 0.82 22.47 6.83
CA ALA A 306 -0.45 23.06 6.42
C ALA A 306 -1.65 22.38 7.11
N SER A 307 -1.67 21.04 7.11
CA SER A 307 -2.80 20.26 7.62
C SER A 307 -3.00 20.37 9.12
N PHE A 308 -1.93 20.58 9.88
CA PHE A 308 -2.00 20.76 11.32
C PHE A 308 -1.93 22.23 11.76
N HIS A 309 -1.76 23.17 10.82
CA HIS A 309 -1.52 24.58 11.09
C HIS A 309 -0.38 24.78 12.09
N ILE A 310 0.76 24.18 11.80
CA ILE A 310 1.98 24.29 12.61
C ILE A 310 2.85 25.39 11.99
N ALA A 311 3.32 26.32 12.81
CA ALA A 311 4.23 27.37 12.36
C ALA A 311 5.61 26.75 12.02
N PRO A 312 6.13 26.94 10.79
CA PRO A 312 7.47 26.48 10.44
C PRO A 312 8.54 27.36 11.09
N SER A 313 9.73 26.78 11.31
CA SER A 313 10.93 27.58 11.59
C SER A 313 11.30 28.50 10.42
N THR A 314 12.16 29.48 10.66
CA THR A 314 12.67 30.38 9.60
C THR A 314 13.26 29.63 8.41
N LEU A 315 14.08 28.61 8.70
CA LEU A 315 14.70 27.79 7.65
C LEU A 315 13.63 27.01 6.87
N ALA A 316 12.72 26.34 7.56
CA ALA A 316 11.64 25.60 6.93
C ALA A 316 10.72 26.51 6.11
N ASP A 317 10.46 27.73 6.56
CA ASP A 317 9.65 28.72 5.84
C ASP A 317 10.30 29.15 4.52
N LEU A 318 11.58 29.54 4.58
CA LEU A 318 12.37 29.95 3.42
C LEU A 318 12.49 28.84 2.39
N VAL A 319 12.80 27.62 2.84
CA VAL A 319 12.97 26.46 1.98
C VAL A 319 11.61 25.98 1.46
N LEU A 320 10.61 25.76 2.31
CA LEU A 320 9.39 25.04 1.92
C LEU A 320 8.30 25.91 1.29
N PHE A 321 8.17 27.15 1.75
CA PHE A 321 7.03 28.01 1.43
C PHE A 321 7.41 29.21 0.57
N LYS A 322 8.48 29.92 0.92
CA LYS A 322 8.93 31.13 0.20
C LYS A 322 9.80 30.83 -1.03
N ASP A 323 10.23 29.58 -1.20
CA ASP A 323 11.06 29.12 -2.31
C ASP A 323 12.36 29.94 -2.49
N THR A 324 12.88 30.47 -1.38
CA THR A 324 14.13 31.25 -1.28
C THR A 324 15.10 30.52 -0.35
N PRO A 325 15.56 29.32 -0.74
CA PRO A 325 16.46 28.52 0.10
C PRO A 325 17.78 29.28 0.34
N PRO A 326 18.28 29.37 1.59
CA PRO A 326 19.58 29.96 1.88
C PRO A 326 20.73 29.23 1.18
N GLU A 327 21.85 29.94 0.97
CA GLU A 327 23.08 29.33 0.42
C GLU A 327 23.59 28.22 1.34
N GLY A 328 24.22 27.20 0.74
CA GLY A 328 24.68 26.01 1.46
C GLY A 328 23.59 24.98 1.75
N THR A 329 22.32 25.27 1.47
CA THR A 329 21.27 24.23 1.52
C THR A 329 21.24 23.42 0.23
N MET A 330 20.94 22.12 0.35
CA MET A 330 20.80 21.18 -0.76
C MET A 330 19.79 21.69 -1.80
N ARG A 331 18.71 22.33 -1.35
CA ARG A 331 17.73 22.89 -2.29
C ARG A 331 18.23 24.12 -3.04
N TYR A 332 19.07 24.95 -2.42
CA TYR A 332 19.76 26.02 -3.13
C TYR A 332 20.68 25.42 -4.20
N GLU A 333 21.47 24.41 -3.84
CA GLU A 333 22.38 23.73 -4.77
C GLU A 333 21.63 23.07 -5.93
N MET A 334 20.48 22.44 -5.68
CA MET A 334 19.64 21.89 -6.76
C MET A 334 19.22 22.96 -7.77
N LYS A 335 18.84 24.16 -7.30
CA LYS A 335 18.44 25.27 -8.17
C LYS A 335 19.62 25.81 -8.97
N ALA A 336 20.82 25.81 -8.40
CA ALA A 336 22.04 26.20 -9.10
C ALA A 336 22.41 25.15 -10.17
N ILE A 337 22.45 23.87 -9.80
CA ILE A 337 22.79 22.74 -10.67
C ILE A 337 21.83 22.62 -11.85
N ALA A 338 20.53 22.86 -11.64
CA ALA A 338 19.53 22.81 -12.71
C ALA A 338 19.78 23.81 -13.86
N LYS A 339 20.58 24.85 -13.62
CA LYS A 339 20.94 25.86 -14.62
C LYS A 339 22.25 25.54 -15.35
N LEU A 340 23.07 24.64 -14.81
CA LEU A 340 24.37 24.28 -15.38
C LEU A 340 24.19 23.46 -16.65
N ARG A 341 24.90 23.86 -17.71
CA ARG A 341 24.90 23.17 -19.00
C ARG A 341 26.16 22.36 -19.25
N ASP A 342 27.25 22.66 -18.54
CA ASP A 342 28.49 21.92 -18.67
C ASP A 342 28.41 20.58 -17.91
N PRO A 343 28.62 19.43 -18.58
CA PRO A 343 28.56 18.11 -17.95
C PRO A 343 29.53 17.91 -16.79
N LEU A 344 30.75 18.46 -16.87
CA LEU A 344 31.79 18.22 -15.87
C LEU A 344 31.56 19.07 -14.62
N GLU A 345 31.24 20.34 -14.80
CA GLU A 345 30.84 21.23 -13.71
C GLU A 345 29.57 20.71 -13.01
N TRP A 346 28.59 20.24 -13.78
CA TRP A 346 27.38 19.63 -13.23
C TRP A 346 27.71 18.39 -12.38
N ALA A 347 28.52 17.48 -12.91
CA ALA A 347 28.92 16.26 -12.22
C ALA A 347 29.67 16.56 -10.92
N THR A 348 30.62 17.48 -10.96
CA THR A 348 31.40 17.91 -9.80
C THR A 348 30.51 18.49 -8.71
N ARG A 349 29.55 19.34 -9.10
CA ARG A 349 28.66 20.02 -8.15
C ARG A 349 27.63 19.07 -7.55
N VAL A 350 27.11 18.11 -8.32
CA VAL A 350 26.24 17.03 -7.80
C VAL A 350 26.99 16.16 -6.80
N VAL A 351 28.26 15.84 -7.09
CA VAL A 351 29.13 15.10 -6.18
C VAL A 351 29.34 15.86 -4.87
N ALA A 352 29.71 17.15 -4.97
CA ALA A 352 29.97 18.00 -3.81
C ALA A 352 28.74 18.25 -2.93
N ALA A 353 27.57 18.40 -3.53
CA ALA A 353 26.31 18.68 -2.82
C ALA A 353 25.56 17.43 -2.32
N ASP A 354 26.13 16.23 -2.51
CA ASP A 354 25.54 14.93 -2.12
C ASP A 354 24.08 14.74 -2.58
N ILE A 355 23.77 15.13 -3.83
CA ILE A 355 22.39 15.09 -4.33
C ILE A 355 22.02 13.67 -4.77
N PRO A 356 20.95 13.08 -4.23
CA PRO A 356 20.59 11.70 -4.58
C PRO A 356 20.22 11.54 -6.05
N PHE A 357 20.55 10.37 -6.62
CA PHE A 357 20.30 10.02 -8.02
C PHE A 357 18.89 10.34 -8.51
N SER A 358 17.87 9.95 -7.75
CA SER A 358 16.47 10.12 -8.14
C SER A 358 16.09 11.58 -8.38
N ILE A 359 16.80 12.50 -7.72
CA ILE A 359 16.61 13.94 -7.87
C ILE A 359 17.53 14.45 -8.99
N ALA A 360 18.83 14.15 -8.91
CA ALA A 360 19.81 14.64 -9.85
C ALA A 360 19.50 14.24 -11.31
N ALA A 361 19.01 13.02 -11.55
CA ALA A 361 18.61 12.57 -12.88
C ALA A 361 17.50 13.43 -13.52
N GLY A 362 16.68 14.11 -12.72
CA GLY A 362 15.64 15.03 -13.18
C GLY A 362 16.08 16.50 -13.25
N LEU A 363 17.26 16.84 -12.70
CA LEU A 363 17.80 18.20 -12.71
C LEU A 363 18.62 18.51 -13.96
N SER A 364 19.14 17.49 -14.65
CA SER A 364 19.97 17.70 -15.84
C SER A 364 19.16 18.40 -16.94
N PRO A 365 19.58 19.59 -17.40
CA PRO A 365 18.89 20.29 -18.49
C PRO A 365 19.17 19.66 -19.86
N ILE A 366 20.13 18.73 -19.94
CA ILE A 366 20.56 18.04 -21.16
C ILE A 366 20.37 16.51 -20.97
N LYS A 367 20.30 15.76 -22.06
CA LYS A 367 20.35 14.30 -22.03
C LYS A 367 21.61 13.85 -21.26
N LEU A 368 21.43 12.95 -20.29
CA LEU A 368 22.51 12.46 -19.44
C LEU A 368 23.63 11.84 -20.29
N THR A 369 24.84 12.38 -20.16
CA THR A 369 26.04 11.85 -20.81
C THR A 369 26.71 10.81 -19.90
N PRO A 370 27.67 10.00 -20.40
CA PRO A 370 28.40 9.04 -19.58
C PRO A 370 29.04 9.65 -18.33
N VAL A 371 29.55 10.88 -18.42
CA VAL A 371 30.13 11.62 -17.27
C VAL A 371 29.10 11.83 -16.16
N HIS A 372 27.87 12.20 -16.52
CA HIS A 372 26.79 12.33 -15.54
C HIS A 372 26.50 10.99 -14.87
N LEU A 373 26.45 9.90 -15.66
CA LEU A 373 26.15 8.56 -15.14
C LEU A 373 27.22 8.07 -14.17
N VAL A 374 28.51 8.30 -14.45
CA VAL A 374 29.60 7.93 -13.54
C VAL A 374 29.46 8.64 -12.19
N ALA A 375 29.27 9.96 -12.20
CA ALA A 375 29.11 10.76 -10.98
C ALA A 375 27.91 10.28 -10.15
N LEU A 376 26.79 10.05 -10.82
CA LEU A 376 25.56 9.56 -10.23
C LEU A 376 25.72 8.16 -9.62
N ILE A 377 26.27 7.21 -10.38
CA ILE A 377 26.46 5.85 -9.92
C ILE A 377 27.42 5.83 -8.74
N ASN A 378 28.46 6.65 -8.71
CA ASN A 378 29.40 6.74 -7.60
C ASN A 378 28.75 7.13 -6.26
N GLN A 379 27.73 7.99 -6.26
CA GLN A 379 27.00 8.34 -5.04
C GLN A 379 25.95 7.32 -4.61
N MET A 380 25.44 6.49 -5.53
CA MET A 380 24.36 5.55 -5.21
C MET A 380 24.78 4.48 -4.20
N SER A 381 23.91 4.20 -3.24
CA SER A 381 24.01 2.97 -2.45
C SER A 381 23.76 1.73 -3.31
N ALA A 382 24.21 0.55 -2.87
CA ALA A 382 23.97 -0.71 -3.57
C ALA A 382 22.47 -0.97 -3.81
N GLN A 383 21.62 -0.68 -2.81
CA GLN A 383 20.18 -0.82 -2.92
C GLN A 383 19.57 0.21 -3.90
N GLU A 384 20.06 1.44 -3.93
CA GLU A 384 19.61 2.44 -4.89
C GLU A 384 20.01 2.07 -6.31
N LEU A 385 21.22 1.53 -6.51
CA LEU A 385 21.65 1.01 -7.80
C LEU A 385 20.65 -0.05 -8.30
N LEU A 386 20.37 -1.06 -7.49
CA LEU A 386 19.40 -2.13 -7.81
C LEU A 386 18.03 -1.59 -8.20
N ASN A 387 17.50 -0.63 -7.43
CA ASN A 387 16.17 -0.06 -7.69
C ASN A 387 16.11 0.75 -8.99
N ASN A 388 17.26 1.20 -9.52
CA ASN A 388 17.33 2.10 -10.67
C ASN A 388 18.04 1.48 -11.89
N LEU A 389 18.37 0.18 -11.88
CA LEU A 389 19.06 -0.49 -12.99
C LEU A 389 18.33 -0.32 -14.33
N GLY A 390 17.02 -0.53 -14.37
CA GLY A 390 16.24 -0.33 -15.60
C GLY A 390 16.28 1.11 -16.11
N ALA A 391 16.29 2.09 -15.19
CA ALA A 391 16.40 3.50 -15.56
C ALA A 391 17.80 3.85 -16.11
N LEU A 392 18.86 3.21 -15.59
CA LEU A 392 20.23 3.37 -16.07
C LEU A 392 20.42 2.72 -17.45
N GLU A 393 19.85 1.54 -17.64
CA GLU A 393 19.85 0.81 -18.90
C GLU A 393 19.16 1.61 -20.01
N GLU A 394 17.96 2.15 -19.76
CA GLU A 394 17.24 3.05 -20.67
C GLU A 394 18.03 4.32 -21.05
N ARG A 395 19.03 4.68 -20.24
CA ARG A 395 19.91 5.85 -20.44
C ARG A 395 21.25 5.48 -21.09
N GLY A 396 21.43 4.23 -21.54
CA GLY A 396 22.62 3.76 -22.22
C GLY A 396 23.80 3.46 -21.28
N ALA A 397 23.56 3.29 -19.97
CA ALA A 397 24.64 3.02 -19.02
C ALA A 397 25.39 1.69 -19.31
N MET A 398 24.71 0.73 -19.94
CA MET A 398 25.28 -0.57 -20.28
C MET A 398 26.05 -0.57 -21.62
N GLU A 399 25.88 0.47 -22.44
CA GLU A 399 26.57 0.62 -23.72
C GLU A 399 27.99 1.17 -23.54
N ASN A 400 28.26 1.81 -22.41
CA ASN A 400 29.59 2.34 -22.08
C ASN A 400 30.36 1.37 -21.16
N ALA A 401 31.54 0.92 -21.62
CA ALA A 401 32.35 -0.07 -20.92
C ALA A 401 32.80 0.36 -19.50
N GLU A 402 33.12 1.64 -19.30
CA GLU A 402 33.56 2.17 -18.00
C GLU A 402 32.41 2.23 -17.00
N VAL A 403 31.25 2.74 -17.45
CA VAL A 403 30.03 2.81 -16.64
C VAL A 403 29.57 1.40 -16.25
N LYS A 404 29.59 0.46 -17.19
CA LYS A 404 29.26 -0.94 -16.94
C LYS A 404 30.20 -1.58 -15.91
N THR A 405 31.50 -1.33 -16.01
CA THR A 405 32.50 -1.81 -15.05
C THR A 405 32.24 -1.26 -13.64
N LEU A 406 31.85 0.00 -13.54
CA LEU A 406 31.48 0.63 -12.27
C LEU A 406 30.23 -0.02 -11.65
N ILE A 407 29.21 -0.30 -12.46
CA ILE A 407 27.99 -1.00 -12.02
C ILE A 407 28.34 -2.38 -11.48
N ASN A 408 29.09 -3.18 -12.25
CA ASN A 408 29.51 -4.52 -11.84
C ASN A 408 30.33 -4.50 -10.54
N THR A 409 31.21 -3.52 -10.37
CA THR A 409 32.00 -3.35 -9.15
C THR A 409 31.11 -3.07 -7.94
N LYS A 410 30.08 -2.22 -8.09
CA LYS A 410 29.13 -1.94 -7.02
C LYS A 410 28.20 -3.13 -6.71
N LEU A 411 27.78 -3.89 -7.72
CA LEU A 411 27.00 -5.12 -7.53
C LEU A 411 27.81 -6.18 -6.76
N LYS A 412 29.11 -6.32 -7.04
CA LYS A 412 29.99 -7.20 -6.25
C LYS A 412 30.05 -6.77 -4.78
N LYS A 413 30.15 -5.47 -4.49
CA LYS A 413 30.10 -4.93 -3.12
C LYS A 413 28.72 -5.12 -2.47
N ALA A 414 27.65 -5.19 -3.25
CA ALA A 414 26.29 -5.43 -2.75
C ALA A 414 26.14 -6.81 -2.09
N LYS A 415 26.93 -7.81 -2.52
CA LYS A 415 26.92 -9.17 -1.94
C LYS A 415 27.20 -9.18 -0.43
N THR A 416 28.05 -8.27 0.03
CA THR A 416 28.47 -8.21 1.43
C THR A 416 27.69 -7.20 2.26
N SER A 417 26.78 -6.44 1.66
CA SER A 417 26.10 -5.34 2.33
C SER A 417 24.81 -5.78 3.03
N ASP A 418 24.70 -5.54 4.33
CA ASP A 418 23.49 -5.83 5.12
C ASP A 418 22.28 -4.94 4.77
N LYS A 419 22.50 -3.90 3.97
CA LYS A 419 21.46 -2.93 3.56
C LYS A 419 20.71 -3.30 2.27
N VAL A 420 20.99 -4.47 1.69
CA VAL A 420 20.38 -4.91 0.42
C VAL A 420 19.27 -5.91 0.69
N ASP A 421 18.09 -5.68 0.11
CA ASP A 421 16.93 -6.57 0.23
C ASP A 421 16.94 -7.63 -0.88
N ALA A 422 17.00 -8.90 -0.48
CA ALA A 422 17.07 -10.05 -1.37
C ALA A 422 15.92 -10.11 -2.39
N LEU A 423 14.67 -9.87 -1.94
CA LEU A 423 13.49 -9.98 -2.80
C LEU A 423 13.48 -8.92 -3.90
N LYS A 424 14.08 -7.75 -3.64
CA LYS A 424 14.20 -6.69 -4.64
C LYS A 424 15.23 -7.01 -5.71
N ALA A 425 16.33 -7.66 -5.33
CA ALA A 425 17.34 -8.11 -6.29
C ALA A 425 16.74 -9.16 -7.25
N GLN A 426 16.01 -10.14 -6.72
CA GLN A 426 15.31 -11.14 -7.53
C GLN A 426 14.29 -10.53 -8.49
N LYS A 427 13.44 -9.61 -7.99
CA LYS A 427 12.45 -8.93 -8.84
C LYS A 427 13.11 -8.12 -9.95
N ALA A 428 14.29 -7.54 -9.70
CA ALA A 428 15.05 -6.86 -10.74
C ALA A 428 15.49 -7.84 -11.84
N VAL A 429 15.97 -9.05 -11.49
CA VAL A 429 16.32 -10.11 -12.46
C VAL A 429 15.11 -10.53 -13.28
N GLN A 430 13.95 -10.78 -12.65
CA GLN A 430 12.74 -11.20 -13.35
C GLN A 430 12.25 -10.15 -14.35
N VAL A 431 12.31 -8.87 -13.99
CA VAL A 431 11.75 -7.78 -14.82
C VAL A 431 12.73 -7.31 -15.90
N LEU A 432 14.04 -7.35 -15.62
CA LEU A 432 15.07 -6.76 -16.47
C LEU A 432 16.01 -7.79 -17.10
N GLY A 433 15.91 -9.07 -16.75
CA GLY A 433 16.86 -10.11 -17.15
C GLY A 433 17.07 -10.23 -18.65
N GLU A 434 16.02 -10.02 -19.46
CA GLU A 434 16.11 -10.05 -20.92
C GLU A 434 16.83 -8.82 -21.52
N LYS A 435 16.88 -7.72 -20.79
CA LYS A 435 17.44 -6.45 -21.28
C LYS A 435 18.82 -6.14 -20.71
N LEU A 436 19.17 -6.76 -19.59
CA LEU A 436 20.48 -6.68 -18.98
C LEU A 436 21.44 -7.66 -19.66
N SER A 437 22.72 -7.31 -19.65
CA SER A 437 23.75 -8.22 -20.13
C SER A 437 23.91 -9.41 -19.18
N SER A 438 24.31 -10.56 -19.73
CA SER A 438 24.43 -11.83 -18.99
C SER A 438 25.28 -11.72 -17.72
N ASP A 439 26.38 -10.96 -17.77
CA ASP A 439 27.26 -10.71 -16.63
C ASP A 439 26.60 -9.92 -15.50
N VAL A 440 25.69 -8.99 -15.81
CA VAL A 440 24.94 -8.23 -14.81
C VAL A 440 23.88 -9.13 -14.15
N VAL A 441 23.19 -9.93 -14.95
CA VAL A 441 22.20 -10.90 -14.46
C VAL A 441 22.84 -11.90 -13.51
N GLU A 442 24.00 -12.46 -13.87
CA GLU A 442 24.73 -13.39 -13.01
C GLU A 442 25.13 -12.75 -11.67
N ASN A 443 25.64 -11.51 -11.71
CA ASN A 443 25.97 -10.79 -10.48
C ASN A 443 24.74 -10.52 -9.60
N LEU A 444 23.58 -10.23 -10.20
CA LEU A 444 22.33 -10.02 -9.47
C LEU A 444 21.81 -11.30 -8.80
N THR A 445 21.88 -12.44 -9.49
CA THR A 445 21.54 -13.75 -8.92
C THR A 445 22.45 -14.05 -7.72
N GLN A 446 23.76 -13.88 -7.88
CA GLN A 446 24.72 -14.09 -6.78
C GLN A 446 24.51 -13.14 -5.60
N VAL A 447 24.08 -11.89 -5.83
CA VAL A 447 23.69 -10.97 -4.75
C VAL A 447 22.44 -11.47 -4.04
N THR A 448 21.46 -11.99 -4.79
CA THR A 448 20.21 -12.53 -4.22
C THR A 448 20.51 -13.71 -3.29
N ASP A 449 21.27 -14.71 -3.77
CA ASP A 449 21.62 -15.91 -3.02
C ASP A 449 22.40 -15.59 -1.74
N ALA A 450 23.36 -14.66 -1.83
CA ALA A 450 24.16 -14.21 -0.68
C ALA A 450 23.33 -13.49 0.38
N GLN A 451 22.26 -12.77 -0.02
CA GLN A 451 21.41 -12.03 0.92
C GLN A 451 20.36 -12.92 1.59
N VAL A 452 19.78 -13.85 0.82
CA VAL A 452 18.84 -14.87 1.33
C VAL A 452 19.50 -15.71 2.43
N SER A 453 20.66 -16.27 2.12
CA SER A 453 21.40 -17.17 3.03
C SER A 453 21.87 -16.53 4.34
N ARG A 454 21.90 -15.19 4.41
CA ARG A 454 22.23 -14.40 5.61
C ARG A 454 21.02 -14.06 6.47
N THR A 455 19.85 -13.85 5.86
CA THR A 455 18.69 -13.27 6.54
C THR A 455 17.95 -14.32 7.38
N VAL A 456 17.86 -15.56 6.89
CA VAL A 456 17.14 -16.65 7.56
C VAL A 456 17.99 -17.91 7.46
N ALA A 457 18.17 -18.63 8.58
CA ALA A 457 18.84 -19.92 8.61
C ALA A 457 17.88 -20.99 9.12
N ILE A 458 17.42 -21.85 8.21
CA ILE A 458 16.58 -23.00 8.53
C ILE A 458 17.51 -24.18 8.82
N LYS A 459 17.67 -24.49 10.11
CA LYS A 459 18.58 -25.55 10.59
C LYS A 459 17.96 -26.95 10.56
N ARG A 460 16.65 -27.06 10.35
CA ARG A 460 15.90 -28.32 10.37
C ARG A 460 15.64 -28.79 8.95
N ARG A 461 15.62 -30.12 8.75
CA ARG A 461 15.23 -30.75 7.47
C ARG A 461 13.87 -30.20 7.05
N THR A 462 13.80 -29.71 5.82
CA THR A 462 12.65 -28.93 5.34
C THR A 462 12.17 -29.48 4.00
N ILE A 463 10.87 -29.61 3.84
CA ILE A 463 10.23 -30.00 2.59
C ILE A 463 9.30 -28.88 2.17
N LEU A 464 9.45 -28.38 0.95
CA LEU A 464 8.49 -27.48 0.31
C LEU A 464 7.53 -28.33 -0.54
N ALA A 465 6.27 -28.44 -0.13
CA ALA A 465 5.24 -29.14 -0.86
C ALA A 465 4.40 -28.15 -1.68
N ILE A 466 4.32 -28.36 -2.99
CA ILE A 466 3.60 -27.50 -3.95
C ILE A 466 2.39 -28.26 -4.47
N ASP A 467 1.20 -27.70 -4.28
CA ASP A 467 -0.02 -28.24 -4.89
C ASP A 467 0.03 -28.03 -6.41
N ALA A 468 -0.09 -29.13 -7.16
CA ALA A 468 -0.08 -29.19 -8.62
C ALA A 468 -1.39 -29.77 -9.18
N SER A 469 -2.50 -29.58 -8.47
CA SER A 469 -3.83 -29.87 -8.99
C SER A 469 -4.11 -29.10 -10.29
N SER A 470 -4.95 -29.66 -11.16
CA SER A 470 -5.18 -29.22 -12.56
C SER A 470 -5.76 -27.81 -12.71
N SER A 471 -6.08 -27.12 -11.61
CA SER A 471 -6.51 -25.72 -11.58
C SER A 471 -5.36 -24.71 -11.34
N MET A 472 -4.12 -25.17 -11.16
CA MET A 472 -3.02 -24.35 -10.64
C MET A 472 -1.69 -24.42 -11.42
N ASP A 473 -1.69 -24.36 -12.75
CA ASP A 473 -0.43 -24.32 -13.56
C ASP A 473 0.53 -23.19 -13.15
N GLN A 474 -0.01 -22.06 -12.67
CA GLN A 474 0.79 -20.94 -12.15
C GLN A 474 1.47 -21.26 -10.80
N ALA A 475 0.89 -22.15 -9.98
CA ALA A 475 1.42 -22.47 -8.66
C ALA A 475 2.71 -23.29 -8.72
N ILE A 476 2.90 -24.11 -9.77
CA ILE A 476 4.17 -24.84 -9.98
C ILE A 476 5.31 -23.85 -10.26
N GLY A 477 5.06 -22.82 -11.07
CA GLY A 477 6.04 -21.76 -11.34
C GLY A 477 6.41 -21.01 -10.06
N VAL A 478 5.41 -20.54 -9.33
CA VAL A 478 5.60 -19.84 -8.04
C VAL A 478 6.29 -20.74 -7.01
N GLY A 479 5.93 -22.02 -6.95
CA GLY A 479 6.51 -22.99 -6.03
C GLY A 479 7.98 -23.27 -6.33
N LYS A 480 8.38 -23.35 -7.60
CA LYS A 480 9.80 -23.44 -8.00
C LYS A 480 10.57 -22.18 -7.61
N GLU A 481 9.97 -21.00 -7.79
CA GLU A 481 10.57 -19.74 -7.36
C GLU A 481 10.75 -19.70 -5.83
N LEU A 482 9.73 -20.10 -5.07
CA LEU A 482 9.80 -20.22 -3.62
C LEU A 482 10.88 -21.23 -3.19
N GLY A 483 10.98 -22.36 -3.89
CA GLY A 483 12.02 -23.35 -3.65
C GLY A 483 13.42 -22.76 -3.83
N ALA A 484 13.66 -22.04 -4.93
CA ALA A 484 14.93 -21.36 -5.18
C ALA A 484 15.24 -20.27 -4.14
N ILE A 485 14.24 -19.62 -3.55
CA ILE A 485 14.41 -18.63 -2.48
C ILE A 485 14.70 -19.32 -1.13
N ILE A 486 14.03 -20.44 -0.84
CA ILE A 486 14.14 -21.09 0.47
C ILE A 486 15.41 -21.93 0.56
N ALA A 487 15.82 -22.59 -0.54
CA ALA A 487 16.95 -23.51 -0.55
C ALA A 487 18.26 -22.89 0.00
N PRO A 488 18.69 -21.66 -0.38
CA PRO A 488 19.91 -21.06 0.17
C PRO A 488 19.84 -20.74 1.68
N SER A 489 18.62 -20.66 2.24
CA SER A 489 18.38 -20.46 3.67
C SER A 489 18.46 -21.77 4.47
N CYS A 490 18.35 -22.93 3.81
CA CYS A 490 18.38 -24.24 4.46
C CYS A 490 19.83 -24.71 4.70
N LYS A 491 20.21 -24.91 5.97
CA LYS A 491 21.52 -25.45 6.35
C LYS A 491 21.55 -26.98 6.45
N SER A 492 20.38 -27.60 6.37
CA SER A 492 20.16 -29.05 6.36
C SER A 492 19.50 -29.49 5.05
N ASP A 493 19.08 -30.75 4.95
CA ASP A 493 18.42 -31.29 3.75
C ASP A 493 17.15 -30.48 3.41
N PHE A 494 17.02 -30.13 2.13
CA PHE A 494 15.87 -29.42 1.56
C PHE A 494 15.37 -30.20 0.34
N ALA A 495 14.08 -30.50 0.29
CA ALA A 495 13.43 -31.10 -0.86
C ALA A 495 12.25 -30.24 -1.31
N CYS A 496 12.07 -30.10 -2.61
CA CYS A 496 10.93 -29.43 -3.21
C CYS A 496 10.11 -30.46 -3.97
N VAL A 497 8.85 -30.63 -3.60
CA VAL A 497 7.99 -31.69 -4.12
C VAL A 497 6.69 -31.06 -4.60
N SER A 498 6.28 -31.34 -5.83
CA SER A 498 4.90 -31.06 -6.24
C SER A 498 4.04 -32.29 -6.05
N PHE A 499 2.79 -32.14 -5.65
CA PHE A 499 1.85 -33.23 -5.52
C PHE A 499 0.55 -32.95 -6.26
N ASN A 500 0.05 -33.96 -6.94
CA ASN A 500 -1.33 -34.07 -7.41
C ASN A 500 -1.85 -35.44 -6.94
N ASP A 501 -1.99 -36.41 -7.85
CA ASP A 501 -2.25 -37.82 -7.50
C ASP A 501 -0.95 -38.56 -7.11
N MET A 502 0.23 -38.03 -7.45
CA MET A 502 1.53 -38.55 -7.01
C MET A 502 2.51 -37.42 -6.69
N ALA A 503 3.37 -37.67 -5.70
CA ALA A 503 4.48 -36.77 -5.37
C ALA A 503 5.58 -36.83 -6.45
N ARG A 504 6.01 -35.67 -6.94
CA ARG A 504 7.12 -35.52 -7.89
C ARG A 504 8.14 -34.54 -7.31
N GLU A 505 9.37 -35.00 -7.17
CA GLU A 505 10.46 -34.15 -6.69
C GLU A 505 10.97 -33.23 -7.80
N HIS A 506 11.23 -31.97 -7.45
CA HIS A 506 11.87 -30.98 -8.30
C HIS A 506 13.29 -30.75 -7.81
N LYS A 507 14.27 -30.90 -8.70
CA LYS A 507 15.65 -30.49 -8.42
C LYS A 507 15.70 -28.97 -8.31
N VAL A 508 15.86 -28.48 -7.08
CA VAL A 508 16.20 -27.08 -6.82
C VAL A 508 17.72 -27.01 -6.76
N THR A 509 18.33 -26.35 -7.73
CA THR A 509 19.78 -26.12 -7.76
C THR A 509 20.16 -25.23 -6.58
N ASP A 510 20.81 -25.82 -5.59
CA ASP A 510 21.59 -25.13 -4.58
C ASP A 510 22.94 -24.73 -5.23
N PRO A 511 23.27 -23.43 -5.36
CA PRO A 511 24.53 -23.00 -5.96
C PRO A 511 25.76 -23.50 -5.19
N ASP A 512 25.62 -23.81 -3.89
CA ASP A 512 26.72 -24.21 -3.01
C ASP A 512 26.84 -25.72 -2.81
N LYS A 513 25.82 -26.51 -3.19
CA LYS A 513 25.91 -27.98 -3.22
C LYS A 513 26.07 -28.45 -4.65
N LYS A 514 27.32 -28.47 -5.12
CA LYS A 514 27.70 -29.36 -6.23
C LYS A 514 27.24 -30.77 -5.87
N SER A 515 26.38 -31.30 -6.72
CA SER A 515 25.84 -32.66 -6.69
C SER A 515 26.83 -33.69 -6.16
N SER A 516 26.48 -34.33 -5.06
CA SER A 516 26.83 -35.73 -4.80
C SER A 516 25.71 -36.61 -5.33
#